data_AF-A0A9P0GKK3-F1
#
_entry.id   AF-A0A9P0GKK3-F1
#
_cell.length_a   1.000
_cell.length_b   1.000
_cell.length_c   1.000
_cell.angle_alpha   90.00
_cell.angle_beta   90.00
_cell.angle_gamma   90.00
#
_symmetry.space_group_name_H-M   'P 1'
#
loop_
_entity.id
_entity.type
_entity.pdbx_description
1 polymer ?
#
loop_
_entity_poly.entity_id
_entity_poly.type
_entity_poly.pdbx_seq_one_letter_code
_entity_poly.pdbx_strand_id
1 'polypeptide(L)'
;MPLGNLCEYLLGPILSVPIYIMFLALSLVKELILVDILLSESPVFLATKNQSTAALLSLIKLKGNKNAIEIDIDIKNIENSLKNAQETLKKNGLLDLFRSRSVRDGL
;
A
#
# COMPACT_ATOMS: atom_id res chain seq x y z
N MET A 1 19.18 -11.37 24.33
CA MET A 1 18.22 -10.25 24.40
C MET A 1 18.34 -9.43 23.12
N PRO A 2 17.24 -8.95 22.52
CA PRO A 2 17.32 -8.09 21.35
C PRO A 2 18.09 -6.81 21.68
N LEU A 3 18.95 -6.37 20.76
CA LEU A 3 19.88 -5.25 20.98
C LEU A 3 19.15 -3.93 21.29
N GLY A 4 17.94 -3.76 20.75
CA GLY A 4 17.08 -2.59 20.99
C GLY A 4 16.71 -2.40 22.46
N ASN A 5 16.33 -3.47 23.15
CA ASN A 5 15.92 -3.39 24.57
C ASN A 5 17.10 -3.03 25.48
N LEU A 6 18.33 -3.40 25.11
CA LEU A 6 19.53 -3.05 25.87
C LEU A 6 19.85 -1.55 25.73
N CYS A 7 19.67 -0.99 24.53
CA CYS A 7 19.82 0.43 24.28
C CYS A 7 18.78 1.25 25.06
N GLU A 8 17.51 0.85 25.07
CA GLU A 8 16.46 1.53 25.85
C GLU A 8 16.76 1.53 27.36
N TYR A 9 17.28 0.41 27.88
CA TYR A 9 17.63 0.30 29.29
C TYR A 9 18.83 1.16 29.70
N LEU A 10 19.82 1.33 28.81
CA LEU A 10 20.98 2.21 29.05
C LEU A 10 20.67 3.70 28.83
N LEU A 11 19.80 4.02 27.87
CA LEU A 11 19.45 5.41 27.51
C LEU A 11 18.36 6.00 28.42
N GLY A 12 17.47 5.17 28.97
CA GLY A 12 16.36 5.61 29.83
C GLY A 12 16.74 6.48 31.04
N PRO A 13 17.87 6.23 31.75
CA PRO A 13 18.31 7.08 32.86
C PRO A 13 18.99 8.39 32.42
N ILE A 14 19.48 8.45 31.17
CA ILE A 14 20.33 9.55 30.67
C ILE A 14 19.49 10.55 29.85
N LEU A 15 18.45 10.08 29.16
CA LEU A 15 17.59 10.91 28.34
C LEU A 15 16.34 11.36 29.11
N SER A 16 16.17 12.67 29.22
CA SER A 16 14.89 13.25 29.63
C SER A 16 13.78 12.78 28.67
N VAL A 17 12.65 12.33 29.19
CA VAL A 17 11.47 11.86 28.44
C VAL A 17 11.14 12.69 27.18
N PRO A 18 11.15 14.04 27.19
CA PRO A 18 10.89 14.84 25.98
C PRO A 18 11.92 14.63 24.86
N ILE A 19 13.20 14.43 25.18
CA ILE A 19 14.27 14.26 24.18
C ILE A 19 14.16 12.88 23.53
N TYR A 20 13.78 11.85 24.31
CA TYR A 20 13.54 10.51 23.81
C TYR A 20 12.37 10.48 22.81
N ILE A 21 11.27 11.15 23.15
CA ILE A 21 10.10 11.25 22.27
C ILE A 21 10.45 11.99 20.97
N MET A 22 11.25 13.06 21.03
CA MET A 22 11.73 13.75 19.83
C MET A 22 12.55 12.83 18.91
N PHE A 23 13.44 12.00 19.48
CA PHE A 23 14.26 11.07 18.72
C PHE A 23 13.42 9.97 18.03
N LEU A 24 12.43 9.43 18.76
CA LEU A 24 11.48 8.46 18.23
C LEU A 24 10.62 9.04 17.12
N ALA A 25 10.07 10.24 17.34
CA ALA A 25 9.29 10.94 16.33
C ALA A 25 10.12 11.20 15.07
N LEU A 26 11.38 11.62 15.22
CA LEU A 26 12.28 11.84 14.11
C LEU A 26 12.60 10.53 13.36
N SER A 27 12.84 9.43 14.07
CA SER A 27 13.08 8.11 13.47
C SER A 27 11.87 7.66 12.65
N LEU A 28 10.66 7.88 13.18
CA LEU A 28 9.41 7.49 12.54
C LEU A 28 9.12 8.32 11.29
N VAL A 29 9.37 9.64 11.33
CA VAL A 29 9.25 10.52 10.16
C VAL A 29 10.25 10.14 9.08
N LYS A 30 11.51 9.84 9.45
CA LYS A 30 12.53 9.38 8.51
C LYS A 30 12.10 8.10 7.80
N GLU A 31 11.59 7.13 8.56
CA GLU A 31 11.15 5.85 8.01
C GLU A 31 9.94 6.02 7.09
N LEU A 32 8.99 6.87 7.46
CA LEU A 32 7.84 7.20 6.63
C LEU A 32 8.25 7.79 5.27
N ILE A 33 9.19 8.75 5.27
CA ILE A 33 9.71 9.35 4.02
C ILE A 33 10.43 8.30 3.18
N LEU A 34 11.20 7.40 3.81
CA LEU A 34 11.93 6.36 3.11
C LEU A 34 10.98 5.36 2.43
N VAL A 35 9.89 5.00 3.11
CA VAL A 35 8.84 4.13 2.58
C VAL A 35 8.15 4.80 1.40
N ASP A 36 7.82 6.09 1.49
CA ASP A 36 7.15 6.82 0.41
C ASP A 36 7.99 6.90 -0.89
N ILE A 37 9.31 7.05 -0.77
CA ILE A 37 10.21 7.06 -1.94
C ILE A 37 10.37 5.66 -2.55
N LEU A 38 10.44 4.63 -1.72
CA LEU A 38 10.68 3.27 -2.17
C LEU A 38 9.42 2.65 -2.79
N LEU A 39 8.27 2.87 -2.16
CA LEU A 39 7.00 2.27 -2.56
C LEU A 39 6.38 3.08 -3.70
N SER A 40 6.19 2.46 -4.87
CA SER A 40 5.37 3.08 -5.91
C SER A 40 3.89 3.10 -5.49
N GLU A 41 3.19 4.15 -5.88
CA GLU A 41 1.74 4.26 -5.71
C GLU A 41 1.02 3.07 -6.38
N SER A 42 -0.06 2.57 -5.77
CA SER A 42 -0.72 1.34 -6.22
C SER A 42 -1.14 1.41 -7.69
N PRO A 43 -0.78 0.43 -8.54
CA PRO A 43 -1.11 0.45 -9.96
C PRO A 43 -2.63 0.45 -10.21
N VAL A 44 -3.42 -0.12 -9.29
CA VAL A 44 -4.88 -0.10 -9.35
C VAL A 44 -5.43 1.32 -9.13
N PHE A 45 -4.81 2.09 -8.24
CA PHE A 45 -5.19 3.47 -7.98
C PHE A 45 -4.78 4.43 -9.12
N LEU A 46 -3.67 4.15 -9.79
CA LEU A 46 -3.27 4.90 -10.98
C LEU A 46 -4.16 4.57 -12.19
N ALA A 47 -4.60 3.31 -12.31
CA ALA A 47 -5.56 2.89 -13.33
C ALA A 47 -6.94 3.53 -13.14
N THR A 48 -7.43 3.69 -11.91
CA THR A 48 -8.71 4.39 -11.65
C THR A 48 -8.66 5.88 -12.00
N LYS A 49 -7.48 6.51 -11.91
CA LYS A 49 -7.24 7.90 -12.31
C LYS A 49 -7.02 8.10 -13.81
N ASN A 50 -7.19 7.06 -14.65
CA ASN A 50 -6.86 7.07 -16.09
C ASN A 50 -5.40 7.45 -16.39
N GLN A 51 -4.48 7.24 -15.44
CA GLN A 51 -3.05 7.51 -15.63
C GLN A 51 -2.32 6.23 -16.03
N SER A 52 -2.62 5.70 -17.21
CA SER A 52 -2.16 4.39 -17.67
C SER A 52 -0.63 4.28 -17.76
N THR A 53 0.07 5.37 -18.10
CA THR A 53 1.55 5.41 -18.17
C THR A 53 2.20 5.34 -16.79
N ALA A 54 1.64 6.02 -15.79
CA ALA A 54 2.11 5.95 -14.40
C ALA A 54 1.80 4.58 -13.79
N ALA A 55 0.62 4.02 -14.09
CA ALA A 55 0.24 2.67 -13.67
C ALA A 55 1.23 1.62 -14.21
N LEU A 56 1.66 1.77 -15.47
CA LEU A 56 2.65 0.90 -16.10
C LEU A 56 4.02 1.00 -15.40
N LEU A 57 4.50 2.21 -15.12
CA LEU A 57 5.75 2.41 -14.38
C LEU A 57 5.69 1.82 -12.96
N SER A 58 4.58 1.97 -12.26
CA SER A 58 4.37 1.36 -10.95
C SER A 58 4.36 -0.18 -11.03
N LEU A 59 3.68 -0.75 -12.04
CA LEU A 59 3.67 -2.19 -12.29
C LEU A 59 5.07 -2.73 -12.62
N ILE A 60 5.86 -2.01 -13.42
CA ILE A 60 7.26 -2.38 -13.70
C ILE A 60 8.08 -2.37 -12.41
N LYS A 61 7.98 -1.29 -11.60
CA LYS A 61 8.73 -1.15 -10.34
C LYS A 61 8.35 -2.24 -9.34
N LEU A 62 7.07 -2.62 -9.27
CA LEU A 62 6.56 -3.65 -8.37
C LEU A 62 6.93 -5.08 -8.81
N LYS A 63 6.89 -5.35 -10.12
CA LYS A 63 7.02 -6.71 -10.66
C LYS A 63 8.44 -7.06 -11.09
N GLY A 64 9.36 -6.08 -11.11
CA GLY A 64 10.81 -6.25 -11.08
C GLY A 64 11.49 -6.86 -12.33
N ASN A 65 10.81 -7.71 -13.13
CA ASN A 65 11.44 -8.41 -14.26
C ASN A 65 10.44 -9.17 -15.19
N LYS A 66 9.33 -8.56 -15.63
CA LYS A 66 8.41 -9.23 -16.58
C LYS A 66 8.45 -8.61 -17.97
N ASN A 67 8.22 -9.47 -18.97
CA ASN A 67 8.16 -9.11 -20.38
C ASN A 67 7.04 -8.09 -20.62
N ALA A 68 7.27 -7.09 -21.47
CA ALA A 68 6.36 -5.96 -21.71
C ALA A 68 4.94 -6.41 -22.11
N ILE A 69 4.84 -7.58 -22.74
CA ILE A 69 3.59 -8.20 -23.19
C ILE A 69 2.71 -8.66 -22.01
N GLU A 70 3.33 -9.22 -20.96
CA GLU A 70 2.59 -9.67 -19.77
C GLU A 70 2.05 -8.48 -18.97
N ILE A 71 2.78 -7.36 -18.99
CA ILE A 71 2.37 -6.13 -18.29
C ILE A 71 1.14 -5.51 -18.99
N ASP A 72 1.10 -5.52 -20.32
CA ASP A 72 -0.06 -5.01 -21.07
C ASP A 72 -1.33 -5.85 -20.82
N ILE A 73 -1.17 -7.18 -20.72
CA ILE A 73 -2.26 -8.09 -20.37
C ILE A 73 -2.77 -7.82 -18.95
N ASP A 74 -1.87 -7.62 -17.98
CA ASP A 74 -2.24 -7.31 -16.60
C ASP A 74 -2.96 -5.97 -16.48
N ILE A 75 -2.53 -4.93 -17.20
CA ILE A 75 -3.22 -3.64 -17.23
C ILE A 75 -4.64 -3.81 -17.78
N LYS A 76 -4.80 -4.54 -18.89
CA LYS A 76 -6.14 -4.83 -19.45
C LYS A 76 -7.01 -5.61 -18.47
N ASN A 77 -6.44 -6.57 -17.74
CA ASN A 77 -7.16 -7.33 -16.72
C ASN A 77 -7.59 -6.44 -15.54
N ILE A 78 -6.73 -5.52 -15.11
CA ILE A 78 -7.04 -4.54 -14.06
C ILE A 78 -8.14 -3.57 -14.53
N GLU A 79 -8.05 -3.04 -15.75
CA GLU A 79 -9.07 -2.16 -16.33
C GLU A 79 -10.43 -2.85 -16.47
N ASN A 80 -10.44 -4.11 -16.94
CA ASN A 80 -11.66 -4.91 -17.04
C ASN A 80 -12.25 -5.22 -15.67
N SER A 81 -11.40 -5.59 -14.69
CA SER A 81 -11.83 -5.81 -13.31
C SER A 81 -12.40 -4.53 -12.68
N LEU A 82 -11.82 -3.38 -13.00
CA LEU A 82 -12.29 -2.10 -12.51
C LEU A 82 -13.65 -1.72 -13.10
N LYS A 83 -13.84 -1.90 -14.41
CA LYS A 83 -15.13 -1.67 -15.06
C LYS A 83 -16.21 -2.56 -14.47
N ASN A 84 -15.91 -3.85 -14.30
CA ASN A 84 -16.83 -4.80 -13.68
C ASN A 84 -17.15 -4.45 -12.22
N ALA A 85 -16.15 -4.01 -11.45
CA ALA A 85 -16.33 -3.58 -10.07
C ALA A 85 -17.18 -2.29 -9.98
N GLN A 86 -16.94 -1.31 -10.85
CA GLN A 86 -17.73 -0.09 -10.92
C GLN A 86 -19.18 -0.36 -11.33
N GLU A 87 -19.41 -1.23 -12.32
CA GLU A 87 -20.75 -1.64 -12.72
C GLU A 87 -21.48 -2.39 -11.60
N THR A 88 -20.77 -3.27 -10.89
CA THR A 88 -21.32 -4.00 -9.74
C THR A 88 -21.68 -3.05 -8.60
N LEU A 89 -20.79 -2.13 -8.23
CA LEU A 89 -21.03 -1.13 -7.18
C LEU A 89 -22.15 -0.14 -7.55
N LYS A 90 -22.27 0.21 -8.83
CA LYS A 90 -23.36 1.08 -9.30
C LYS A 90 -24.71 0.36 -9.28
N LYS A 91 -24.72 -0.95 -9.52
CA LYS A 91 -25.93 -1.77 -9.54
C LYS A 91 -26.34 -2.21 -8.13
N ASN A 92 -25.36 -2.42 -7.25
CA ASN A 92 -25.53 -2.98 -5.92
C ASN A 92 -24.88 -2.04 -4.89
N GLY A 93 -25.70 -1.37 -4.08
CA GLY A 93 -25.20 -0.48 -3.02
C GLY A 93 -24.47 -1.22 -1.89
N LEU A 94 -23.82 -0.48 -0.99
CA LEU A 94 -23.04 -1.03 0.13
C LEU A 94 -23.82 -2.01 1.04
N LEU A 95 -25.15 -1.88 1.11
CA LEU A 95 -26.02 -2.81 1.83
C LEU A 95 -26.04 -4.22 1.21
N ASP A 96 -25.78 -4.34 -0.08
CA ASP A 96 -25.77 -5.62 -0.78
C ASP A 96 -24.53 -6.46 -0.44
N LEU A 97 -23.43 -5.82 -0.04
CA LEU A 97 -22.23 -6.51 0.47
C LEU A 97 -22.51 -7.27 1.76
N PHE A 98 -23.38 -6.75 2.62
CA PHE A 98 -23.81 -7.44 3.85
C PHE A 98 -24.90 -8.49 3.58
N ARG A 99 -25.59 -8.41 2.44
CA ARG A 99 -26.65 -9.34 2.03
C ARG A 99 -26.10 -10.55 1.27
N SER A 100 -25.00 -10.37 0.55
CA SER A 100 -24.32 -11.41 -0.21
C SER A 100 -23.62 -12.43 0.70
N ARG A 101 -24.09 -13.67 0.69
CA ARG A 101 -23.47 -14.79 1.43
C ARG A 101 -22.04 -15.08 0.95
N SER A 102 -21.75 -14.84 -0.34
CA SER A 102 -20.44 -15.13 -0.93
C SER A 102 -19.31 -14.22 -0.42
N VAL A 103 -19.63 -13.02 0.08
CA VAL A 103 -18.63 -12.10 0.64
C VAL A 103 -18.30 -12.46 2.09
N ARG A 104 -19.25 -13.07 2.81
CA ARG A 104 -19.08 -13.46 4.22
C ARG A 104 -18.16 -14.67 4.41
N ASP A 105 -18.09 -15.57 3.43
CA ASP A 105 -17.33 -16.82 3.53
C ASP A 105 -15.88 -16.68 2.99
N GLY A 106 -15.47 -15.50 2.53
CA GLY A 106 -14.16 -15.25 1.89
C GLY A 106 -13.25 -14.26 2.61
N LEU A 107 -13.56 -13.88 3.86
CA LEU A 107 -12.77 -12.98 4.71
C LEU A 107 -12.18 -13.74 5.90
#